data_AF-A0A0N1GVN2-F1
#
_entry.id   AF-A0A0N1GVN2-F1
#
_cell.length_a   1.000
_cell.length_b   1.000
_cell.length_c   1.000
_cell.angle_alpha   90.00
_cell.angle_beta   90.00
_cell.angle_gamma   90.00
#
_symmetry.space_group_name_H-M   'P 1'
#
loop_
_entity.id
_entity.type
_entity.pdbx_description
1 polymer ?
#
loop_
_entity_poly.entity_id
_entity_poly.type
_entity_poly.pdbx_seq_one_letter_code
_entity_poly.pdbx_strand_id
1 'polypeptide(L)'
;MSREMRIPGPDHPIEISKNPSLIRVVAQDGGKVVAETTAAITLSEANYPPVLYIPLADVDQTLLLRSDSHAYCPYKGEASYYNLVTPEKEIADAVWVYEEPYEAVKAIAGHVAFYPEHVQISISEAVTN
;
A
#
# COMPACT_ATOMS: atom_id res chain seq x y z
N MET A 1 21.66 17.88 5.57
CA MET A 1 20.19 18.06 5.65
C MET A 1 19.65 16.93 6.50
N SER A 2 19.21 17.19 7.72
CA SER A 2 18.66 16.17 8.62
C SER A 2 17.28 15.73 8.14
N ARG A 3 17.09 14.43 7.91
CA ARG A 3 15.77 13.81 7.75
C ARG A 3 15.05 13.94 9.12
N GLU A 4 14.13 14.90 9.23
CA GLU A 4 13.42 15.17 10.49
C GLU A 4 12.25 14.19 10.65
N MET A 5 12.33 13.33 11.66
CA MET A 5 11.24 12.44 12.05
C MET A 5 10.21 13.21 12.87
N ARG A 6 8.92 13.02 12.53
CA ARG A 6 7.77 13.54 13.24
C ARG A 6 6.92 12.41 13.79
N ILE A 7 6.32 12.64 14.95
CA ILE A 7 5.40 11.71 15.57
C ILE A 7 3.98 12.18 15.25
N PRO A 8 3.09 11.31 14.73
CA PRO A 8 1.68 11.65 14.53
C PRO A 8 1.03 12.17 15.80
N GLY A 9 0.18 13.18 15.68
CA GLY A 9 -0.45 13.87 16.80
C GLY A 9 -1.72 14.59 16.35
N PRO A 10 -2.35 15.42 17.22
CA PRO A 10 -3.60 16.10 16.90
C PRO A 10 -3.55 16.95 15.62
N ASP A 11 -2.38 17.53 15.31
CA ASP A 11 -2.18 18.36 14.11
C ASP A 11 -1.99 17.53 12.82
N HIS A 12 -1.67 16.24 12.95
CA HIS A 12 -1.48 15.31 11.83
C HIS A 12 -1.82 13.88 12.28
N PRO A 13 -3.12 13.55 12.46
CA PRO A 13 -3.52 12.26 12.97
C PRO A 13 -3.27 11.17 11.91
N ILE A 14 -2.74 10.04 12.35
CA ILE A 14 -2.65 8.82 11.55
C ILE A 14 -3.34 7.71 12.32
N GLU A 15 -4.35 7.11 11.70
CA GLU A 15 -5.11 6.00 12.26
C GLU A 15 -4.99 4.79 11.34
N ILE A 16 -4.74 3.63 11.93
CA ILE A 16 -4.64 2.36 11.21
C ILE A 16 -5.68 1.42 11.80
N SER A 17 -6.58 0.93 10.96
CA SER A 17 -7.62 -0.02 11.37
C SER A 17 -7.62 -1.24 10.45
N LYS A 18 -8.03 -2.39 10.99
CA LYS A 18 -8.20 -3.60 10.18
C LYS A 18 -9.38 -3.43 9.23
N ASN A 19 -9.23 -3.92 8.00
CA ASN A 19 -10.32 -3.98 7.04
C ASN A 19 -10.76 -5.45 6.87
N PRO A 20 -11.91 -5.86 7.43
CA PRO A 20 -12.36 -7.25 7.38
C PRO A 20 -12.98 -7.64 6.02
N SER A 21 -13.10 -6.70 5.09
CA SER A 21 -13.66 -6.97 3.77
C SER A 21 -12.69 -7.77 2.90
N LEU A 22 -13.24 -8.47 1.91
CA LEU A 22 -12.45 -9.03 0.82
C LEU A 22 -12.04 -7.88 -0.09
N ILE A 23 -10.73 -7.67 -0.22
CA ILE A 23 -10.13 -6.68 -1.09
C ILE A 23 -9.51 -7.41 -2.27
N ARG A 24 -9.86 -6.97 -3.49
CA ARG A 24 -9.27 -7.48 -4.72
C ARG A 24 -8.68 -6.31 -5.51
N VAL A 25 -7.42 -6.45 -5.88
CA VAL A 25 -6.65 -5.46 -6.63
C VAL A 25 -6.39 -6.02 -8.03
N VAL A 26 -6.81 -5.28 -9.04
CA VAL A 26 -6.71 -5.67 -10.45
C VAL A 26 -5.94 -4.59 -11.20
N ALA A 27 -4.91 -4.95 -11.96
CA ALA A 27 -4.22 -4.02 -12.84
C ALA A 27 -5.21 -3.48 -13.88
N GLN A 28 -5.24 -2.16 -14.09
CA GLN A 28 -6.14 -1.58 -15.11
C GLN A 28 -5.77 -2.05 -16.52
N ASP A 29 -4.48 -2.28 -16.76
CA ASP A 29 -3.97 -2.84 -17.99
C ASP A 29 -4.06 -4.36 -17.96
N GLY A 30 -4.77 -4.94 -18.94
CA GLY A 30 -4.94 -6.40 -19.07
C GLY A 30 -5.90 -7.05 -18.07
N GLY A 31 -6.33 -6.35 -17.02
CA GLY A 31 -7.28 -6.89 -16.03
C GLY A 31 -6.70 -8.01 -15.17
N LYS A 32 -5.38 -8.10 -15.05
CA LYS A 32 -4.68 -9.11 -14.26
C LYS A 32 -4.94 -8.86 -12.76
N VAL A 33 -5.37 -9.89 -12.03
CA VAL A 33 -5.45 -9.83 -10.57
C VAL A 33 -4.04 -9.79 -10.00
N VAL A 34 -3.75 -8.74 -9.24
CA VAL A 34 -2.44 -8.50 -8.62
C VAL A 34 -2.43 -8.97 -7.17
N ALA A 35 -3.55 -8.80 -6.46
CA ALA A 35 -3.70 -9.24 -5.08
C ALA A 35 -5.16 -9.52 -4.74
N GLU A 36 -5.38 -10.42 -3.80
CA GLU A 36 -6.68 -10.70 -3.20
C GLU A 36 -6.48 -11.06 -1.72
N THR A 37 -7.10 -10.33 -0.80
CA THR A 37 -6.86 -10.47 0.65
C THR A 37 -8.10 -10.15 1.47
N THR A 38 -8.19 -10.73 2.67
CA THR A 38 -9.12 -10.32 3.75
C THR A 38 -8.39 -9.74 4.96
N ALA A 39 -7.06 -9.59 4.86
CA ALA A 39 -6.17 -9.13 5.93
C ALA A 39 -5.62 -7.73 5.65
N ALA A 40 -6.28 -6.97 4.77
CA ALA A 40 -5.92 -5.58 4.51
C ALA A 40 -6.11 -4.70 5.75
N ILE A 41 -5.35 -3.62 5.81
CA ILE A 41 -5.52 -2.55 6.78
C ILE A 41 -5.79 -1.23 6.06
N THR A 42 -6.61 -0.39 6.67
CA THR A 42 -6.90 0.96 6.18
C THR A 42 -6.09 1.95 7.00
N LEU A 43 -5.27 2.77 6.33
CA LEU A 43 -4.59 3.91 6.92
C LEU A 43 -5.32 5.19 6.53
N SER A 44 -5.79 5.92 7.54
CA SER A 44 -6.37 7.25 7.41
C SER A 44 -5.36 8.27 7.93
N GLU A 45 -5.05 9.29 7.13
CA GLU A 45 -4.07 10.32 7.48
C GLU A 45 -4.68 11.71 7.29
N ALA A 46 -4.81 12.46 8.38
CA ALA A 46 -5.37 13.81 8.38
C ALA A 46 -6.62 13.93 7.50
N ASN A 47 -6.55 14.72 6.42
CA ASN A 47 -7.65 14.93 5.46
C ASN A 47 -7.41 14.22 4.12
N TYR A 48 -6.41 13.35 4.03
CA TYR A 48 -6.15 12.58 2.82
C TYR A 48 -7.14 11.43 2.67
N PRO A 49 -7.44 11.00 1.43
CA PRO A 49 -8.21 9.79 1.20
C PRO A 49 -7.58 8.59 1.92
N PRO A 50 -8.39 7.69 2.50
CA PRO A 50 -7.88 6.51 3.16
C PRO A 50 -7.16 5.60 2.15
N VAL A 51 -6.06 5.01 2.59
CA VAL A 51 -5.23 4.12 1.78
C VAL A 51 -5.34 2.69 2.30
N LEU A 52 -5.58 1.75 1.40
CA LEU A 52 -5.55 0.33 1.71
C LEU A 52 -4.12 -0.20 1.59
N TYR A 53 -3.64 -0.81 2.67
CA TYR A 53 -2.40 -1.53 2.74
C TYR A 53 -2.71 -3.03 2.72
N ILE A 54 -2.20 -3.70 1.68
CA ILE A 54 -2.39 -5.11 1.37
C ILE A 54 -1.15 -5.87 1.85
N PRO A 55 -1.29 -6.99 2.58
CA PRO A 55 -0.13 -7.80 2.97
C PRO A 55 0.67 -8.21 1.73
N LEU A 56 1.99 -7.99 1.74
CA LEU A 56 2.86 -8.34 0.60
C LEU A 56 2.82 -9.85 0.29
N ALA A 57 2.48 -10.68 1.28
CA ALA A 57 2.30 -12.12 1.10
C ALA A 57 1.08 -12.50 0.24
N ASP A 58 0.06 -11.63 0.17
CA ASP A 58 -1.16 -11.85 -0.60
C ASP A 58 -1.09 -11.20 -2.01
N VAL A 59 0.04 -10.58 -2.33
CA VAL A 59 0.33 -10.00 -3.64
C VAL A 59 1.07 -11.02 -4.50
N ASP A 60 0.73 -11.11 -5.78
CA ASP A 60 1.50 -11.89 -6.76
C ASP A 60 2.85 -11.20 -7.01
N GLN A 61 3.87 -11.61 -6.25
CA GLN A 61 5.22 -11.06 -6.31
C GLN A 61 5.89 -11.28 -7.67
N THR A 62 5.39 -12.18 -8.51
CA THR A 62 5.93 -12.35 -9.88
C THR A 62 5.62 -11.15 -10.79
N LEU A 63 4.65 -10.32 -10.39
CA LEU A 63 4.27 -9.08 -11.06
C LEU A 63 4.98 -7.85 -10.46
N LEU A 64 5.80 -8.02 -9.42
CA LEU A 64 6.48 -6.92 -8.76
C LEU A 64 7.97 -6.89 -9.13
N LEU A 65 8.43 -5.76 -9.64
CA LEU A 65 9.84 -5.49 -9.87
C LEU A 65 10.30 -4.34 -8.96
N ARG A 66 11.39 -4.53 -8.23
CA ARG A 66 11.88 -3.48 -7.32
C ARG A 66 12.35 -2.26 -8.11
N SER A 67 11.92 -1.07 -7.69
CA SER A 67 12.38 0.21 -8.21
C SER A 67 13.50 0.79 -7.35
N ASP A 68 14.38 1.58 -7.95
CA ASP A 68 15.40 2.37 -7.25
C ASP A 68 14.80 3.67 -6.66
N SER A 69 13.55 3.98 -6.96
CA SER A 69 12.81 5.12 -6.40
C SER A 69 12.59 4.96 -4.90
N HIS A 70 12.89 6.02 -4.15
CA HIS A 70 12.63 6.12 -2.72
C HIS A 70 12.15 7.53 -2.37
N ALA A 71 11.20 7.64 -1.44
CA ALA A 71 10.67 8.91 -0.97
C ALA A 71 10.66 8.96 0.56
N TYR A 72 11.12 10.08 1.12
CA TYR A 72 11.13 10.24 2.58
C TYR A 72 9.84 10.90 3.08
N CYS A 73 9.16 10.23 4.01
CA CYS A 73 8.02 10.77 4.75
C CYS A 73 8.42 11.00 6.22
N PRO A 74 8.26 12.22 6.77
CA PRO A 74 8.64 12.51 8.15
C PRO A 74 7.82 11.72 9.19
N TYR A 75 6.61 11.26 8.85
CA TYR A 75 5.75 10.50 9.77
C TYR A 75 5.85 8.98 9.61
N LYS A 76 6.22 8.51 8.42
CA LYS A 76 6.17 7.07 8.09
C LYS A 76 7.53 6.44 7.84
N GLY A 77 8.57 7.22 7.54
CA GLY A 77 9.89 6.72 7.22
C GLY A 77 10.19 6.76 5.72
N GLU A 78 11.01 5.83 5.25
CA GLU A 78 11.41 5.74 3.84
C GLU A 78 10.44 4.84 3.07
N ALA A 79 9.71 5.44 2.13
CA ALA A 79 8.90 4.72 1.16
C ALA A 79 9.80 4.20 0.06
N SER A 80 9.66 2.92 -0.27
CA SER A 80 10.26 2.29 -1.45
C SER A 80 9.16 1.93 -2.43
N TYR A 81 9.53 1.74 -3.70
CA TYR A 81 8.56 1.52 -4.76
C TYR A 81 8.83 0.20 -5.51
N TYR A 82 7.76 -0.38 -6.05
CA TYR A 82 7.83 -1.46 -7.04
C TYR A 82 7.13 -1.01 -8.32
N ASN A 83 7.71 -1.42 -9.44
CA ASN A 83 7.05 -1.40 -10.72
C ASN A 83 6.09 -2.59 -10.80
N LEU A 84 4.92 -2.36 -11.40
CA LEU A 84 3.95 -3.41 -11.68
C LEU A 84 4.18 -3.92 -13.10
N VAL A 85 4.61 -5.17 -13.23
CA VAL A 85 4.91 -5.82 -14.51
C VAL A 85 3.74 -6.73 -14.89
N THR A 86 3.00 -6.37 -15.93
CA THR A 86 1.95 -7.22 -16.52
C THR A 86 2.39 -7.70 -17.91
N PRO A 87 1.70 -8.69 -18.51
CA PRO A 87 1.98 -9.11 -19.89
C PRO A 87 1.88 -7.95 -20.92
N GLU A 88 1.12 -6.90 -20.60
CA GLU A 88 0.86 -5.78 -21.49
C GLU A 88 1.94 -4.70 -21.40
N LYS A 89 2.40 -4.37 -20.18
CA LYS A 89 3.47 -3.40 -19.94
C LYS A 89 4.01 -3.45 -18.51
N GLU A 90 5.12 -2.75 -18.33
CA GLU A 90 5.63 -2.36 -17.01
C GLU A 90 5.11 -0.96 -16.65
N ILE A 91 4.60 -0.81 -15.43
CA ILE A 91 4.13 0.45 -14.86
C ILE A 91 5.08 0.85 -13.74
N ALA A 92 5.88 1.89 -13.99
CA ALA A 92 6.86 2.37 -13.03
C ALA A 92 6.20 2.89 -11.75
N ASP A 93 6.80 2.58 -10.59
CA ASP A 93 6.43 3.09 -9.27
C ASP A 93 4.92 2.95 -8.92
N ALA A 94 4.24 1.93 -9.46
CA ALA A 94 2.80 1.72 -9.28
C ALA A 94 2.41 1.25 -7.87
N VAL A 95 3.39 0.73 -7.12
CA VAL A 95 3.19 0.17 -5.77
C VAL A 95 4.22 0.80 -4.85
N TRP A 96 3.80 1.21 -3.65
CA TRP A 96 4.73 1.68 -2.62
C TRP A 96 4.64 0.85 -1.35
N VAL A 97 5.76 0.80 -0.63
CA VAL A 97 5.96 0.03 0.59
C VAL A 97 6.75 0.85 1.60
N TYR A 98 6.45 0.69 2.88
CA TYR A 98 7.35 1.11 3.95
C TYR A 98 7.94 -0.16 4.55
N GLU A 99 9.19 -0.47 4.23
CA GLU A 99 9.86 -1.68 4.72
C GLU A 99 10.23 -1.56 6.21
N GLU A 100 10.72 -0.36 6.57
CA GLU A 100 11.11 -0.01 7.93
C GLU A 100 10.31 1.23 8.39
N PRO A 101 8.99 1.11 8.57
CA PRO A 101 8.17 2.22 9.00
C PRO A 101 8.50 2.61 10.45
N TYR A 102 8.29 3.89 10.80
CA TYR A 102 8.44 4.33 12.18
C TYR A 102 7.46 3.63 13.13
N GLU A 103 7.83 3.54 14.42
CA GLU A 103 7.07 2.81 15.44
C GLU A 103 5.59 3.22 15.49
N ALA A 104 5.27 4.50 15.29
CA ALA A 104 3.90 5.01 15.30
C ALA A 104 3.00 4.40 14.19
N VAL A 105 3.59 3.96 13.08
CA VAL A 105 2.87 3.38 11.93
C VAL A 105 3.36 1.96 11.62
N LYS A 106 4.04 1.29 12.56
CA LYS A 106 4.65 -0.03 12.38
C LYS A 106 3.69 -1.11 11.88
N ALA A 107 2.39 -0.95 12.12
CA ALA A 107 1.35 -1.85 11.63
C ALA A 107 1.33 -1.98 10.08
N ILE A 108 1.86 -1.01 9.32
CA ILE A 108 1.96 -1.10 7.86
C ILE A 108 3.20 -1.86 7.37
N ALA A 109 4.12 -2.25 8.27
CA ALA A 109 5.28 -3.03 7.90
C ALA A 109 4.85 -4.35 7.22
N GLY A 110 5.54 -4.73 6.14
CA GLY A 110 5.19 -5.92 5.37
C GLY A 110 3.91 -5.80 4.54
N HIS A 111 3.34 -4.60 4.42
CA HIS A 111 2.20 -4.33 3.55
C HIS A 111 2.59 -3.33 2.45
N VAL A 112 1.90 -3.44 1.32
CA VAL A 112 2.06 -2.53 0.17
C VAL A 112 0.76 -1.82 -0.13
N ALA A 113 0.86 -0.64 -0.72
CA ALA A 113 -0.29 0.10 -1.22
C ALA A 113 -0.12 0.39 -2.71
N PHE A 114 -1.24 0.58 -3.39
CA PHE A 114 -1.30 0.71 -4.84
C PHE A 114 -1.87 2.07 -5.25
N TYR A 115 -1.32 2.64 -6.32
CA TYR A 115 -1.81 3.88 -6.91
C TYR A 115 -3.13 3.63 -7.67
N PRO A 116 -4.26 4.26 -7.26
CA PRO A 116 -5.57 4.03 -7.87
C PRO A 116 -5.65 4.39 -9.37
N GLU A 117 -4.71 5.16 -9.89
CA GLU A 117 -4.56 5.45 -11.32
C GLU A 117 -4.04 4.26 -12.14
N HIS A 118 -3.44 3.25 -11.50
CA HIS A 118 -2.85 2.08 -12.15
C HIS A 118 -3.58 0.78 -11.87
N VAL A 119 -4.36 0.74 -10.79
CA VAL A 119 -5.14 -0.43 -10.39
C VAL A 119 -6.61 -0.08 -10.16
N GLN A 120 -7.47 -1.09 -10.28
CA GLN A 120 -8.83 -1.07 -9.77
C GLN A 120 -8.85 -1.84 -8.46
N ILE A 121 -9.33 -1.20 -7.38
CA ILE A 121 -9.51 -1.83 -6.08
C ILE A 121 -11.01 -2.02 -5.87
N SER A 122 -11.42 -3.28 -5.67
CA SER A 122 -12.79 -3.63 -5.32
C SER A 122 -12.86 -4.19 -3.91
N ILE A 123 -13.91 -3.77 -3.18
CA ILE A 123 -14.19 -4.17 -1.81
C ILE A 123 -15.51 -4.93 -1.83
N SER A 124 -15.53 -6.14 -1.29
CA SER A 124 -16.74 -6.95 -1.12
C SER A 124 -16.78 -7.57 0.28
N GLU A 125 -17.94 -8.09 0.67
CA GLU A 125 -18.05 -8.82 1.92
C GLU A 125 -17.17 -10.07 1.87
N ALA A 126 -16.39 -10.31 2.93
CA ALA A 126 -15.71 -11.57 3.10
C ALA A 126 -16.77 -12.64 3.35
N VAL A 127 -16.86 -13.65 2.48
CA VAL A 127 -17.82 -14.74 2.65
C VAL A 127 -17.44 -15.54 3.89
N THR A 128 -18.02 -15.20 5.03
CA THR A 128 -17.98 -16.04 6.23
C THR A 128 -19.00 -17.15 6.04
N ASN A 129 -18.51 -18.36 5.72
CA ASN A 129 -19.29 -19.59 5.73
C ASN A 129 -19.42 -20.13 7.16
#